data_AF-A0AAV4ZKB3-F1
#
_entry.id   AF-A0AAV4ZKB3-F1
#
_cell.length_a   1.000
_cell.length_b   1.000
_cell.length_c   1.000
_cell.angle_alpha   90.00
_cell.angle_beta   90.00
_cell.angle_gamma   90.00
#
_symmetry.space_group_name_H-M   'P 1'
#
loop_
_entity.id
_entity.type
_entity.pdbx_description
1 polymer ?
#
loop_
_entity_poly.entity_id
_entity_poly.type
_entity_poly.pdbx_seq_one_letter_code
_entity_poly.pdbx_strand_id
1 'polypeptide(L)' 'MRAASLCLGLILLSAPAFADDKAACAAGIAMLKDEIAKNPPESVLPKLRKALRVAEREQGEGEFDECLDAVGDAERALKR' A
#
# COMPACT_ATOMS: atom_id res chain seq x y z
N MET A 1 -1.84 39.52 -37.17
CA MET A 1 -0.99 39.23 -35.99
C MET A 1 -1.81 39.45 -34.73
N ARG A 2 -1.63 38.56 -33.74
CA ARG A 2 -2.09 38.64 -32.34
C ARG A 2 -3.53 38.19 -32.06
N ALA A 3 -3.71 36.86 -32.06
CA ALA A 3 -4.62 36.23 -31.11
C ALA A 3 -3.76 35.79 -29.92
N ALA A 4 -3.83 36.55 -28.83
CA ALA A 4 -3.29 36.18 -27.54
C ALA A 4 -4.50 36.05 -26.63
N SER A 5 -4.87 34.84 -26.23
CA SER A 5 -5.71 34.60 -25.04
C SER A 5 -5.66 33.12 -24.65
N LEU A 6 -5.06 32.90 -23.48
CA LEU A 6 -5.34 31.89 -22.47
C LEU A 6 -5.51 30.42 -22.92
N CYS A 7 -4.42 29.67 -22.80
CA CYS A 7 -4.47 28.27 -22.38
C CYS A 7 -3.67 28.14 -21.08
N LEU A 8 -4.23 28.64 -19.96
CA LEU A 8 -3.68 28.44 -18.63
C LEU A 8 -4.63 27.54 -17.84
N GLY A 9 -4.14 26.36 -17.45
CA GLY A 9 -4.71 25.58 -16.35
C GLY A 9 -5.26 24.20 -16.71
N LEU A 10 -4.38 23.23 -16.97
CA LEU A 10 -4.71 21.79 -16.93
C LEU A 10 -3.56 21.00 -16.26
N ILE A 11 -3.15 21.39 -15.05
CA ILE A 11 -2.11 20.66 -14.30
C ILE A 11 -2.60 20.40 -12.86
N LEU A 12 -3.61 19.56 -12.62
CA LEU A 12 -3.97 19.13 -11.26
C LEU A 12 -4.73 17.77 -11.21
N LEU A 13 -4.27 16.70 -11.88
CA LEU A 13 -5.01 15.42 -11.87
C LEU A 13 -4.21 14.14 -11.54
N SER A 14 -2.92 14.22 -11.16
CA SER A 14 -2.12 13.02 -10.85
C SER A 14 -2.02 12.66 -9.35
N ALA A 15 -2.74 13.36 -8.47
CA ALA A 15 -2.75 13.08 -7.03
C ALA A 15 -3.58 11.86 -6.54
N PRO A 16 -4.62 11.34 -7.24
CA PRO A 16 -5.53 10.39 -6.59
C PRO A 16 -4.88 9.03 -6.31
N ALA A 17 -4.00 8.53 -7.19
CA ALA A 17 -3.38 7.21 -7.05
C ALA A 17 -2.57 7.06 -5.75
N PHE A 18 -1.72 8.04 -5.42
CA PHE A 18 -0.87 7.98 -4.22
C PHE A 18 -1.66 8.07 -2.90
N ALA A 19 -2.78 8.79 -2.88
CA ALA A 19 -3.62 8.90 -1.68
C ALA A 19 -4.40 7.60 -1.43
N ASP A 20 -4.88 6.97 -2.51
CA ASP A 20 -5.54 5.67 -2.45
C ASP A 20 -4.57 4.58 -1.98
N ASP A 21 -3.33 4.58 -2.48
CA ASP A 21 -2.31 3.59 -2.10
C ASP A 21 -1.90 3.70 -0.63
N LYS A 22 -1.77 4.92 -0.11
CA LYS A 22 -1.50 5.14 1.33
C LYS A 22 -2.60 4.55 2.22
N ALA A 23 -3.86 4.79 1.87
CA ALA A 23 -5.00 4.28 2.63
C ALA A 23 -5.08 2.75 2.53
N ALA A 24 -4.85 2.19 1.34
CA ALA A 24 -4.82 0.76 1.10
C ALA A 24 -3.67 0.07 1.88
N CYS A 25 -2.48 0.67 1.90
CA CYS A 25 -1.34 0.18 2.69
C CYS A 25 -1.68 0.14 4.19
N ALA A 26 -2.25 1.22 4.74
CA ALA A 26 -2.66 1.27 6.14
C ALA A 26 -3.72 0.19 6.49
N ALA A 27 -4.69 -0.03 5.59
CA ALA A 27 -5.68 -1.10 5.74
C ALA A 27 -5.03 -2.50 5.69
N GLY A 28 -4.09 -2.71 4.76
CA GLY A 28 -3.32 -3.95 4.66
C GLY A 28 -2.51 -4.25 5.92
N ILE A 29 -1.85 -3.25 6.51
CA ILE A 29 -1.14 -3.38 7.78
C ILE A 29 -2.09 -3.82 8.91
N ALA A 30 -3.28 -3.23 8.99
CA ALA A 30 -4.29 -3.61 9.98
C ALA A 30 -4.72 -5.08 9.80
N MET A 31 -4.99 -5.49 8.55
CA MET A 31 -5.31 -6.89 8.22
C MET A 31 -4.19 -7.84 8.66
N LEU A 32 -2.92 -7.52 8.38
CA LEU A 32 -1.79 -8.37 8.79
C LEU A 32 -1.69 -8.52 10.31
N LYS A 33 -1.95 -7.43 11.06
CA LYS A 33 -1.98 -7.47 12.54
C LYS A 33 -3.09 -8.38 13.03
N ASP A 34 -4.28 -8.27 12.45
CA ASP A 34 -5.43 -9.11 12.80
C ASP A 34 -5.18 -10.58 12.47
N GLU A 35 -4.62 -10.89 11.29
CA GLU A 35 -4.31 -12.26 10.92
C GLU A 35 -3.22 -12.88 11.78
N ILE A 36 -2.20 -12.12 12.19
CA ILE A 36 -1.21 -12.59 13.16
C ILE A 36 -1.87 -12.87 14.52
N ALA A 37 -2.80 -12.02 14.96
CA ALA A 37 -3.49 -12.18 16.24
C ALA A 37 -4.37 -13.44 16.28
N LYS A 38 -4.82 -13.95 15.13
CA LYS A 38 -5.57 -15.23 15.02
C LYS A 38 -4.69 -16.47 15.21
N ASN A 39 -3.39 -16.33 15.45
CA ASN A 39 -2.42 -17.42 15.58
C ASN A 39 -2.49 -18.41 14.40
N PRO A 40 -2.17 -17.96 13.17
CA PRO A 40 -2.19 -18.79 11.98
C PRO A 40 -1.11 -19.88 12.06
N PRO A 41 -1.19 -20.91 11.21
CA PRO A 41 -0.23 -22.01 11.20
C PRO A 41 1.23 -21.54 11.12
N GLU A 42 2.15 -22.29 11.72
CA GLU A 42 3.58 -21.97 11.72
C GLU A 42 4.19 -21.85 10.31
N SER A 43 3.57 -22.47 9.30
CA SER A 43 3.97 -22.36 7.90
C SER A 43 3.72 -20.96 7.30
N VAL A 44 2.78 -20.20 7.87
CA VAL A 44 2.33 -18.90 7.36
C VAL A 44 2.74 -17.75 8.29
N LEU A 45 2.76 -17.97 9.61
CA LEU A 45 3.06 -16.95 10.62
C LEU A 45 4.39 -16.19 10.39
N PRO A 46 5.52 -16.82 10.05
CA PRO A 46 6.77 -16.11 9.76
C PRO A 46 6.65 -15.16 8.55
N LYS A 47 5.87 -15.57 7.52
CA LYS A 47 5.63 -14.74 6.33
C LYS A 47 4.82 -13.51 6.68
N LEU A 48 3.74 -13.67 7.45
CA LEU A 48 2.93 -12.53 7.91
C LEU A 48 3.73 -11.55 8.76
N ARG A 49 4.54 -12.04 9.71
CA ARG A 49 5.40 -11.18 10.53
C ARG A 49 6.44 -10.43 9.71
N LYS A 50 6.99 -11.07 8.67
CA LYS A 50 7.91 -10.39 7.74
C LYS A 50 7.19 -9.32 6.94
N ALA A 51 6.05 -9.65 6.33
CA ALA A 51 5.25 -8.72 5.54
C ALA A 51 4.83 -7.51 6.37
N LEU A 52 4.38 -7.71 7.63
CA LEU A 52 4.02 -6.63 8.53
C LEU A 52 5.20 -5.68 8.77
N ARG A 53 6.40 -6.20 9.06
CA ARG A 53 7.60 -5.36 9.25
C ARG A 53 8.01 -4.59 8.00
N VAL A 54 7.81 -5.19 6.81
CA VAL A 54 8.11 -4.51 5.54
C VAL A 54 7.07 -3.41 5.33
N ALA A 55 5.78 -3.74 5.34
CA ALA A 55 4.70 -2.79 5.15
C ALA A 55 4.76 -1.59 6.12
N GLU A 56 5.05 -1.81 7.41
CA GLU A 56 5.22 -0.71 8.38
C GLU A 56 6.43 0.18 8.08
N ARG A 57 7.52 -0.37 7.52
CA ARG A 57 8.67 0.42 7.08
C ARG A 57 8.31 1.25 5.85
N GLU A 58 7.78 0.61 4.81
CA GLU A 58 7.47 1.27 3.55
C GLU A 58 6.39 2.37 3.74
N GLN A 59 5.38 2.13 4.59
CA GLN A 59 4.41 3.15 5.02
C GLN A 59 5.06 4.38 5.68
N GLY A 60 6.14 4.16 6.45
CA GLY A 60 6.91 5.21 7.10
C GLY A 60 7.84 5.96 6.13
N GLU A 61 8.30 5.28 5.09
CA GLU A 61 9.14 5.82 4.02
C GLU A 61 8.32 6.53 2.93
N GLY A 62 7.01 6.24 2.84
CA GLY A 62 6.11 6.80 1.83
C GLY A 62 6.05 5.99 0.53
N GLU A 63 6.67 4.82 0.52
CA GLU A 63 6.76 3.87 -0.59
C GLU A 63 5.52 2.95 -0.55
N PHE A 64 4.37 3.49 -0.95
CA PHE A 64 3.08 2.82 -0.74
C PHE A 64 2.85 1.63 -1.68
N ASP A 65 3.40 1.64 -2.88
CA ASP A 65 3.35 0.51 -3.80
C ASP A 65 4.14 -0.70 -3.30
N GLU A 66 5.34 -0.50 -2.75
CA GLU A 66 6.12 -1.55 -2.11
C GLU A 66 5.43 -2.09 -0.85
N CYS A 67 4.74 -1.22 -0.11
CA CYS A 67 3.87 -1.66 0.98
C CYS A 67 2.78 -2.60 0.47
N LEU A 68 2.07 -2.22 -0.59
CA LEU A 68 0.99 -3.01 -1.17
C LEU A 68 1.50 -4.35 -1.74
N ASP A 69 2.68 -4.37 -2.32
CA ASP A 69 3.34 -5.60 -2.76
C ASP A 69 3.60 -6.56 -1.59
N ALA A 70 4.13 -6.04 -0.48
CA ALA A 70 4.37 -6.82 0.73
C ALA A 70 3.07 -7.36 1.35
N VAL A 71 2.00 -6.55 1.37
CA VAL A 71 0.66 -6.97 1.81
C VAL A 71 0.11 -8.06 0.88
N GLY A 72 0.18 -7.86 -0.44
CA GLY A 72 -0.32 -8.80 -1.43
C GLY A 72 0.38 -10.17 -1.39
N ASP A 73 1.69 -10.19 -1.14
CA ASP A 73 2.45 -11.43 -0.92
C ASP A 73 1.94 -12.22 0.29
N ALA A 74 1.65 -11.53 1.39
CA ALA A 74 1.10 -12.15 2.59
C ALA A 74 -0.34 -12.67 2.38
N GLU A 75 -1.20 -11.92 1.69
CA GLU A 75 -2.54 -12.38 1.34
C GLU A 75 -2.51 -13.67 0.50
N ARG A 76 -1.59 -13.75 -0.46
CA ARG A 76 -1.38 -14.96 -1.26
C ARG A 76 -0.93 -16.15 -0.40
N ALA A 77 -0.19 -15.90 0.67
CA ALA A 77 0.23 -16.93 1.60
C ALA A 77 -0.90 -17.44 2.51
N LEU A 78 -1.90 -16.59 2.82
CA LEU A 78 -3.09 -16.98 3.60
C LEU A 78 -4.08 -17.85 2.81
N LYS A 79 -4.11 -17.68 1.48
CA LYS A 79 -5.02 -18.42 0.59
C LYS A 79 -4.49 -19.82 0.20
N ARG A 80 -3.30 -20.21 0.67
CA ARG A 80 -2.64 -21.49 0.34
C ARG A 80 -2.59 -22.39 1.57
#